data_AF-A0A3M0KIB6-F1
#
_entry.id   AF-A0A3M0KIB6-F1
#
_cell.length_a   1.000
_cell.length_b   1.000
_cell.length_c   1.000
_cell.angle_alpha   90.00
_cell.angle_beta   90.00
_cell.angle_gamma   90.00
#
_symmetry.space_group_name_H-M   'P 1'
#
loop_
_entity.id
_entity.type
_entity.pdbx_description
1 polymer ?
#
loop_
_entity_poly.entity_id
_entity_poly.type
_entity_poly.pdbx_seq_one_letter_code
_entity_poly.pdbx_strand_id
1 'polypeptide(L)'
;MASRLSPAVPQPVVSSHMSPAQVVASAVASSSQGYKNSPTIFGEQLAKDLESWEPPPGEGQLLQYVDDLLIATRTQETCVDWTVSLLNFLGLQGYRVSQKKAQMVRQTVIYLGYEVSAGQRTLGQDRKEAICQTPKPQTVKELRTFLGMTGWCRLWIYNYGLLVKPLYALITEGSRDLQWTKDATRAFNQLKKALMSAPALGLPNVSKPFFLFSHEKQGIALGILTQNLGPYRRAVAYLSKQLDTAAKGWPGCLRAVAAVAINIQEARKFTLGQKMTVLVSHTMSAVLEAKGGHWLSPQRFLKYQAILVEQDDVEIVVTNIVNPASFLSGSTGEPVIHDCLETIEATYSSRPDLKDTPLEDADTWFTDGSSYVVSGRRHAGYAVTTSREVIESGPLPTNTSAQKAEIIALIRALELAKGKEINIYTDSRYAFGVVHAHGAIWKERGLLNSQGKSIKHAQEILRLLDAIQLPERVAVMHIKAHQKVSSELEEGNMLVDREAKEAAKGEVPDKAVEAALIPDGKVSIEEFRLKIEGCAIRGYDIDFNITQVCTEYHKNQTKITPPVPRKAVITKMPAIPEVEEQITPVVTKIGPYAIKKTGVQKLIVNPKWSLKRVEMGVQVM
;
A
#
# COMPACT_ATOMS: atom_id res chain seq x y z
N MET A 1 -37.65 35.25 57.93
CA MET A 1 -37.80 35.67 56.52
C MET A 1 -36.77 34.86 55.72
N ALA A 2 -37.04 33.70 55.12
CA ALA A 2 -38.07 33.31 54.16
C ALA A 2 -38.04 34.15 52.86
N SER A 3 -37.33 33.64 51.84
CA SER A 3 -37.63 33.83 50.41
C SER A 3 -36.80 32.81 49.59
N ARG A 4 -37.24 31.54 49.51
CA ARG A 4 -37.75 30.90 48.28
C ARG A 4 -37.39 31.63 46.96
N LEU A 5 -36.49 31.04 46.19
CA LEU A 5 -36.54 31.07 44.72
C LEU A 5 -36.47 29.62 44.23
N SER A 6 -37.55 29.21 43.57
CA SER A 6 -37.76 27.88 42.98
C SER A 6 -36.75 27.58 41.87
N PRO A 7 -36.44 26.30 41.61
CA PRO A 7 -35.64 25.91 40.46
C PRO A 7 -36.39 26.23 39.17
N ALA A 8 -35.70 26.92 38.26
CA ALA A 8 -36.18 27.11 36.90
C ALA A 8 -36.41 25.73 36.27
N VAL A 9 -37.69 25.46 35.98
CA VAL A 9 -38.12 24.35 35.13
C VAL A 9 -37.35 24.44 33.81
N PRO A 10 -36.58 23.42 33.39
CA PRO A 10 -36.06 23.40 32.04
C PRO A 10 -37.26 23.36 31.11
N GLN A 11 -37.45 24.41 30.33
CA GLN A 11 -38.40 24.36 29.23
C GLN A 11 -38.03 23.16 28.34
N PRO A 12 -39.02 22.37 27.87
CA PRO A 12 -38.72 21.30 26.93
C PRO A 12 -38.13 21.95 25.69
N VAL A 13 -36.85 21.66 25.42
CA VAL A 13 -36.26 21.85 24.11
C VAL A 13 -37.10 20.99 23.17
N VAL A 14 -38.05 21.61 22.48
CA VAL A 14 -38.77 21.00 21.37
C VAL A 14 -37.74 20.83 20.25
N SER A 15 -36.91 19.79 20.35
CA SER A 15 -36.21 19.27 19.19
C SER A 15 -37.24 18.52 18.36
N SER A 16 -37.96 19.24 17.49
CA SER A 16 -38.63 18.61 16.37
C SER A 16 -37.55 18.00 15.48
N HIS A 17 -37.11 16.79 15.82
CA HIS A 17 -36.33 15.93 14.94
C HIS A 17 -37.24 15.55 13.76
N MET A 18 -37.33 16.44 12.76
CA MET A 18 -37.84 16.08 11.45
C MET A 18 -36.87 15.06 10.87
N SER A 19 -37.33 13.82 10.80
CA SER A 19 -36.59 12.68 10.29
C SER A 19 -36.53 12.73 8.76
N PRO A 20 -35.36 12.53 8.13
CA PRO A 20 -35.27 12.35 6.68
C PRO A 20 -36.17 11.21 6.21
N ALA A 21 -36.85 11.41 5.09
CA ALA A 21 -37.65 10.38 4.44
C ALA A 21 -36.96 9.90 3.16
N GLN A 22 -37.07 8.61 2.89
CA GLN A 22 -36.35 7.94 1.82
C GLN A 22 -37.25 7.00 1.04
N VAL A 23 -36.98 6.86 -0.25
CA VAL A 23 -37.67 5.91 -1.13
C VAL A 23 -36.66 5.10 -1.93
N VAL A 24 -36.82 3.78 -1.95
CA VAL A 24 -36.02 2.90 -2.82
C VAL A 24 -36.92 2.20 -3.83
N ALA A 25 -36.51 2.20 -5.08
CA ALA A 25 -37.22 1.57 -6.20
C ALA A 25 -36.21 0.95 -7.17
N SER A 26 -36.58 -0.14 -7.85
CA SER A 26 -35.79 -0.70 -8.96
C SER A 26 -36.54 -0.53 -10.27
N ALA A 27 -35.91 0.11 -11.25
CA ALA A 27 -36.47 0.38 -12.58
C ALA A 27 -36.04 -0.68 -13.59
N VAL A 28 -36.95 -1.13 -14.45
CA VAL A 28 -36.67 -2.17 -15.45
C VAL A 28 -37.18 -1.73 -16.83
N ALA A 29 -36.40 -2.00 -17.87
CA ALA A 29 -36.81 -1.95 -19.27
C ALA A 29 -36.44 -3.28 -19.97
N SER A 30 -37.12 -3.60 -21.06
CA SER A 30 -36.89 -4.82 -21.83
C SER A 30 -35.47 -4.85 -22.42
N SER A 31 -34.61 -5.68 -21.86
CA SER A 31 -33.28 -6.01 -22.36
C SER A 31 -33.06 -7.52 -22.29
N SER A 32 -32.21 -8.07 -23.16
CA SER A 32 -31.88 -9.50 -23.13
C SER A 32 -31.20 -9.87 -21.82
N GLN A 33 -31.92 -10.54 -20.94
CA GLN A 33 -31.40 -11.04 -19.66
C GLN A 33 -30.23 -11.99 -19.92
N GLY A 34 -29.10 -11.77 -19.21
CA GLY A 34 -27.90 -12.59 -19.32
C GLY A 34 -26.82 -12.06 -20.27
N TYR A 35 -27.08 -10.99 -21.05
CA TYR A 35 -26.02 -10.35 -21.82
C TYR A 35 -25.12 -9.50 -20.90
N LYS A 36 -23.81 -9.76 -20.96
CA LYS A 36 -22.80 -9.20 -20.04
C LYS A 36 -22.77 -7.68 -19.95
N ASN A 37 -23.15 -6.97 -21.01
CA ASN A 37 -23.14 -5.50 -21.03
C ASN A 37 -24.51 -4.88 -20.74
N SER A 38 -25.57 -5.68 -20.58
CA SER A 38 -26.92 -5.16 -20.31
C SER A 38 -26.98 -4.26 -19.08
N PRO A 39 -26.32 -4.58 -17.93
CA PRO A 39 -26.33 -3.68 -16.77
C PRO A 39 -25.70 -2.32 -17.07
N THR A 40 -24.60 -2.30 -17.81
CA THR A 40 -23.91 -1.05 -18.17
C THR A 40 -24.76 -0.20 -19.11
N ILE A 41 -25.26 -0.80 -20.19
CA ILE A 41 -26.08 -0.11 -21.20
C ILE A 41 -27.37 0.44 -20.56
N PHE A 42 -28.04 -0.38 -19.75
CA PHE A 42 -29.24 0.04 -19.03
C PHE A 42 -28.95 1.17 -18.05
N GLY A 43 -27.90 1.02 -17.24
CA GLY A 43 -27.52 2.05 -16.26
C GLY A 43 -27.16 3.38 -16.90
N GLU A 44 -26.44 3.38 -18.03
CA GLU A 44 -26.09 4.58 -18.79
C GLU A 44 -27.32 5.25 -19.42
N GLN A 45 -28.23 4.46 -20.01
CA GLN A 45 -29.45 5.00 -20.60
C GLN A 45 -30.37 5.60 -19.55
N LEU A 46 -30.60 4.89 -18.44
CA LEU A 46 -31.42 5.41 -17.33
C LEU A 46 -30.81 6.68 -16.73
N ALA A 47 -29.48 6.74 -16.58
CA ALA A 47 -28.81 7.94 -16.11
C ALA A 47 -29.05 9.13 -17.05
N LYS A 48 -28.92 8.91 -18.36
CA LYS A 48 -29.16 9.93 -19.39
C LYS A 48 -30.60 10.42 -19.38
N ASP A 49 -31.58 9.53 -19.23
CA ASP A 49 -32.98 9.93 -19.17
C ASP A 49 -33.23 10.74 -17.88
N LEU A 50 -32.69 10.32 -16.74
CA LEU A 50 -32.81 11.02 -15.47
C LEU A 50 -32.18 12.42 -15.48
N GLU A 51 -31.24 12.74 -16.38
CA GLU A 51 -30.73 14.11 -16.56
C GLU A 51 -31.81 15.09 -17.04
N SER A 52 -32.84 14.59 -17.74
CA SER A 52 -34.00 15.38 -18.18
C SER A 52 -35.13 15.46 -17.16
N TRP A 53 -35.04 14.71 -16.06
CA TRP A 53 -36.04 14.75 -15.01
C TRP A 53 -35.89 16.01 -14.16
N GLU A 54 -36.95 16.82 -14.11
CA GLU A 54 -37.01 18.01 -13.27
C GLU A 54 -37.62 17.65 -11.89
N PRO A 55 -36.82 17.68 -10.81
CA PRO A 55 -37.32 17.37 -9.48
C PRO A 55 -38.28 18.46 -8.98
N PRO A 56 -39.33 18.11 -8.22
CA PRO A 56 -40.20 19.08 -7.57
C PRO A 56 -39.44 20.01 -6.62
N PRO A 57 -40.03 21.17 -6.25
CA PRO A 57 -39.44 22.06 -5.25
C PRO A 57 -39.14 21.33 -3.92
N GLY A 58 -38.08 21.77 -3.24
CA GLY A 58 -37.62 21.18 -1.97
C GLY A 58 -36.23 20.55 -2.08
N GLU A 59 -35.56 20.43 -0.94
CA GLU A 59 -34.22 19.83 -0.90
C GLU A 59 -34.30 18.30 -0.89
N GLY A 60 -33.69 17.68 -1.91
CA GLY A 60 -33.61 16.23 -2.06
C GLY A 60 -32.40 15.79 -2.89
N GLN A 61 -32.10 14.50 -2.83
CA GLN A 61 -31.05 13.85 -3.58
C GLN A 61 -31.59 12.57 -4.22
N LEU A 62 -31.34 12.38 -5.52
CA LEU A 62 -31.53 11.11 -6.20
C LEU A 62 -30.17 10.41 -6.37
N LEU A 63 -30.12 9.13 -6.03
CA LEU A 63 -28.98 8.25 -6.24
C LEU A 63 -29.40 7.10 -7.15
N GLN A 64 -28.59 6.81 -8.16
CA GLN A 64 -28.79 5.69 -9.08
C GLN A 64 -27.58 4.76 -9.05
N TYR A 65 -27.85 3.46 -9.02
CA TYR A 65 -26.89 2.42 -9.31
C TYR A 65 -27.52 1.37 -10.21
N VAL A 66 -27.16 1.38 -11.50
CA VAL A 66 -27.79 0.54 -12.53
C VAL A 66 -29.32 0.74 -12.51
N ASP A 67 -30.08 -0.22 -11.99
CA ASP A 67 -31.54 -0.22 -11.86
C ASP A 67 -32.05 0.26 -10.51
N ASP A 68 -31.20 0.30 -9.47
CA ASP A 68 -31.60 0.70 -8.13
C ASP A 68 -31.53 2.23 -7.93
N LEU A 69 -32.69 2.81 -7.60
CA LEU A 69 -32.90 4.23 -7.34
C LEU A 69 -33.17 4.47 -5.85
N LEU A 70 -32.59 5.54 -5.31
CA LEU A 70 -32.84 6.03 -3.94
C LEU A 70 -33.10 7.54 -3.96
N ILE A 71 -34.29 7.95 -3.51
CA ILE A 71 -34.62 9.33 -3.19
C ILE A 71 -34.37 9.54 -1.69
N ALA A 72 -33.69 10.63 -1.33
CA ALA A 72 -33.57 11.08 0.04
C ALA A 72 -33.95 12.56 0.16
N THR A 73 -34.88 12.88 1.04
CA THR A 73 -35.37 14.25 1.29
C THR A 73 -35.33 14.59 2.78
N ARG A 74 -35.43 15.89 3.11
CA ARG A 74 -35.47 16.33 4.52
C ARG A 74 -36.78 16.03 5.22
N THR A 75 -37.90 16.13 4.51
CA THR A 75 -39.25 15.94 5.06
C THR A 75 -39.99 14.83 4.32
N GLN A 76 -41.01 14.28 4.98
CA GLN A 76 -41.85 13.24 4.44
C GLN A 76 -42.68 13.74 3.26
N GLU A 77 -43.21 14.96 3.35
CA GLU A 77 -44.05 15.58 2.33
C GLU A 77 -43.27 15.75 1.02
N THR A 78 -42.07 16.34 1.08
CA THR A 78 -41.20 16.47 -0.10
C THR A 78 -40.80 15.10 -0.66
N CYS A 79 -40.66 14.09 0.19
CA CYS A 79 -40.37 12.72 -0.26
C CYS A 79 -41.50 12.15 -1.13
N VAL A 80 -42.74 12.36 -0.71
CA VAL A 80 -43.93 11.94 -1.45
C VAL A 80 -43.97 12.64 -2.81
N ASP A 81 -43.81 13.96 -2.83
CA ASP A 81 -43.85 14.75 -4.07
C ASP A 81 -42.76 14.31 -5.07
N TRP A 82 -41.53 14.15 -4.59
CA TRP A 82 -40.41 13.67 -5.38
C TRP A 82 -40.65 12.25 -5.91
N THR A 83 -41.22 11.37 -5.09
CA THR A 83 -41.54 10.00 -5.48
C THR A 83 -42.59 9.94 -6.57
N VAL A 84 -43.69 10.70 -6.41
CA VAL A 84 -44.76 10.75 -7.42
C VAL A 84 -44.23 11.31 -8.74
N SER A 85 -43.46 12.40 -8.69
CA SER A 85 -42.82 12.98 -9.89
C SER A 85 -41.90 11.98 -10.58
N LEU A 86 -41.02 11.31 -9.84
CA LEU A 86 -40.09 10.34 -10.41
C LEU A 86 -40.81 9.13 -11.01
N LEU A 87 -41.83 8.58 -10.33
CA LEU A 87 -42.59 7.44 -10.84
C LEU A 87 -43.34 7.78 -12.13
N ASN A 88 -43.94 8.99 -12.21
CA ASN A 88 -44.58 9.47 -13.43
C ASN A 88 -43.56 9.62 -14.56
N PHE A 89 -42.42 10.23 -14.29
CA PHE A 89 -41.32 10.36 -15.26
C PHE A 89 -40.86 9.00 -15.79
N LEU A 90 -40.56 8.06 -14.90
CA LEU A 90 -40.14 6.70 -15.26
C LEU A 90 -41.21 5.99 -16.10
N GLY A 91 -42.49 6.15 -15.75
CA GLY A 91 -43.62 5.61 -16.50
C GLY A 91 -43.72 6.17 -17.92
N LEU A 92 -43.53 7.48 -18.08
CA LEU A 92 -43.53 8.18 -19.38
C LEU A 92 -42.34 7.76 -20.26
N GLN A 93 -41.17 7.52 -19.67
CA GLN A 93 -39.99 7.00 -20.37
C GLN A 93 -40.06 5.49 -20.64
N GLY A 94 -41.15 4.81 -20.25
CA GLY A 94 -41.37 3.40 -20.53
C GLY A 94 -40.74 2.43 -19.53
N TYR A 95 -40.11 2.92 -18.45
CA TYR A 95 -39.62 2.09 -17.37
C TYR A 95 -40.78 1.53 -16.53
N ARG A 96 -40.50 0.44 -15.81
CA ARG A 96 -41.42 -0.17 -14.84
C ARG A 96 -40.73 -0.31 -13.49
N VAL A 97 -41.47 -0.02 -12.43
CA VAL A 97 -40.99 -0.14 -11.04
C VAL A 97 -41.72 -1.29 -10.35
N SER A 98 -40.97 -2.12 -9.62
CA SER A 98 -41.56 -3.22 -8.85
C SER A 98 -42.25 -2.72 -7.59
N GLN A 99 -43.59 -2.71 -7.58
CA GLN A 99 -44.37 -2.32 -6.40
C GLN A 99 -44.04 -3.17 -5.15
N LYS A 100 -43.81 -4.48 -5.32
CA LYS A 100 -43.47 -5.40 -4.22
C LYS A 100 -42.11 -5.10 -3.57
N LYS A 101 -41.14 -4.64 -4.36
CA LYS A 101 -39.78 -4.34 -3.87
C LYS A 101 -39.60 -2.88 -3.46
N ALA A 102 -40.50 -2.00 -3.91
CA ALA A 102 -40.42 -0.58 -3.59
C ALA A 102 -40.60 -0.34 -2.10
N GLN A 103 -39.73 0.49 -1.53
CA GLN A 103 -39.77 0.91 -0.14
C GLN A 103 -40.20 2.37 -0.12
N MET A 104 -41.51 2.61 -0.02
CA MET A 104 -42.08 3.95 -0.15
C MET A 104 -42.02 4.72 1.17
N VAL A 105 -41.40 5.90 1.11
CA VAL A 105 -41.43 6.98 2.12
C VAL A 105 -41.17 6.46 3.54
N ARG A 106 -39.97 5.91 3.77
CA ARG A 106 -39.54 5.36 5.05
C ARG A 106 -38.35 6.12 5.62
N GLN A 107 -38.21 6.12 6.93
CA GLN A 107 -37.01 6.63 7.61
C GLN A 107 -35.82 5.66 7.51
N THR A 108 -36.11 4.38 7.31
CA THR A 108 -35.12 3.29 7.17
C THR A 108 -35.39 2.53 5.88
N VAL A 109 -34.38 2.40 5.03
CA VAL A 109 -34.47 1.69 3.75
C VAL A 109 -33.26 0.79 3.53
N ILE A 110 -33.45 -0.28 2.74
CA ILE A 110 -32.37 -1.12 2.24
C ILE A 110 -32.01 -0.65 0.83
N TYR A 111 -30.78 -0.21 0.62
CA TYR A 111 -30.24 0.20 -0.68
C TYR A 111 -28.88 -0.46 -0.92
N LEU A 112 -28.73 -1.17 -2.04
CA LEU A 112 -27.49 -1.90 -2.40
C LEU A 112 -26.99 -2.88 -1.32
N GLY A 113 -27.90 -3.43 -0.51
CA GLY A 113 -27.58 -4.33 0.60
C GLY A 113 -27.07 -3.64 1.87
N TYR A 114 -27.16 -2.31 1.94
CA TYR A 114 -26.98 -1.53 3.16
C TYR A 114 -28.34 -1.11 3.69
N GLU A 115 -28.50 -1.19 5.01
CA GLU A 115 -29.60 -0.53 5.69
C GLU A 115 -29.15 0.91 5.99
N VAL A 116 -29.94 1.88 5.53
CA VAL A 116 -29.68 3.32 5.67
C VAL A 116 -30.77 3.90 6.55
N SER A 117 -30.38 4.60 7.61
CA SER A 117 -31.30 5.21 8.56
C SER A 117 -30.62 6.36 9.30
N ALA A 118 -31.34 7.45 9.56
CA ALA A 118 -30.92 8.54 10.45
C ALA A 118 -29.46 9.04 10.27
N GLY A 119 -29.01 9.17 9.01
CA GLY A 119 -27.65 9.63 8.70
C GLY A 119 -26.55 8.59 8.96
N GLN A 120 -26.92 7.31 9.09
CA GLN A 120 -26.04 6.17 9.27
C GLN A 120 -26.31 5.10 8.21
N ARG A 121 -25.34 4.20 8.06
CA ARG A 121 -25.41 2.99 7.25
C ARG A 121 -24.90 1.77 8.01
N THR A 122 -25.66 0.69 7.94
CA THR A 122 -25.37 -0.61 8.55
C THR A 122 -25.31 -1.69 7.47
N LEU A 123 -24.53 -2.74 7.72
CA LEU A 123 -24.57 -3.94 6.89
C LEU A 123 -25.89 -4.68 7.17
N GLY A 124 -26.64 -5.03 6.11
CA GLY A 124 -27.88 -5.78 6.26
C GLY A 124 -27.69 -7.12 6.98
N GLN A 125 -28.65 -7.48 7.84
CA GLN A 125 -28.57 -8.66 8.70
C GLN A 125 -28.44 -9.97 7.91
N ASP A 126 -29.26 -10.15 6.87
CA ASP A 126 -29.23 -11.33 5.99
C ASP A 126 -27.84 -11.58 5.39
N ARG A 127 -27.14 -10.49 5.03
CA ARG A 127 -25.78 -10.58 4.48
C ARG A 127 -24.77 -10.99 5.54
N LYS A 128 -24.88 -10.43 6.75
CA LYS A 128 -24.02 -10.84 7.88
C LYS A 128 -24.19 -12.32 8.17
N GLU A 129 -25.44 -12.79 8.21
CA GLU A 129 -25.79 -14.19 8.47
C GLU A 129 -25.28 -15.12 7.38
N ALA A 130 -25.50 -14.81 6.10
CA ALA A 130 -25.02 -15.62 4.99
C ALA A 130 -23.49 -15.83 5.03
N ILE A 131 -22.73 -14.77 5.33
CA ILE A 131 -21.25 -14.86 5.46
C ILE A 131 -20.87 -15.67 6.71
N CYS A 132 -21.58 -15.50 7.82
CA CYS A 132 -21.27 -16.22 9.07
C CYS A 132 -21.62 -17.71 9.01
N GLN A 133 -22.67 -18.08 8.27
CA GLN A 133 -23.09 -19.46 8.04
C GLN A 133 -22.20 -20.19 7.03
N THR A 134 -21.39 -19.46 6.24
CA THR A 134 -20.46 -20.09 5.29
C THR A 134 -19.55 -21.08 6.02
N PRO A 135 -19.48 -22.37 5.61
CA PRO A 135 -18.63 -23.34 6.28
C PRO A 135 -17.16 -22.97 6.13
N LYS A 136 -16.30 -23.59 6.96
CA LYS A 136 -14.85 -23.39 6.88
C LYS A 136 -14.36 -23.82 5.48
N PRO A 137 -13.77 -22.91 4.67
CA PRO A 137 -13.32 -23.25 3.33
C PRO A 137 -12.32 -24.41 3.32
N GLN A 138 -12.51 -25.38 2.42
CA GLN A 138 -11.59 -26.50 2.23
C GLN A 138 -10.66 -26.27 1.04
N THR A 139 -11.14 -25.53 0.03
CA THR A 139 -10.38 -25.25 -1.20
C THR A 139 -9.94 -23.79 -1.29
N VAL A 140 -8.84 -23.53 -2.00
CA VAL A 140 -8.37 -22.16 -2.30
C VAL A 140 -9.46 -21.32 -2.97
N LYS A 141 -10.29 -21.94 -3.83
CA LYS A 141 -11.41 -21.29 -4.49
C LYS A 141 -12.47 -20.82 -3.49
N GLU A 142 -12.89 -21.68 -2.56
CA GLU A 142 -13.83 -21.32 -1.50
C GLU A 142 -13.27 -20.21 -0.61
N LEU A 143 -11.98 -20.27 -0.26
CA LEU A 143 -11.37 -19.23 0.56
C LEU A 143 -11.31 -17.88 -0.15
N ARG A 144 -11.01 -17.85 -1.45
CA ARG A 144 -11.09 -16.63 -2.26
C ARG A 144 -12.51 -16.08 -2.31
N THR A 145 -13.52 -16.94 -2.46
CA THR A 145 -14.93 -16.53 -2.40
C THR A 145 -15.27 -15.92 -1.04
N PHE A 146 -14.87 -16.57 0.06
CA PHE A 146 -15.07 -16.07 1.42
C PHE A 146 -14.38 -14.71 1.66
N LEU A 147 -13.13 -14.56 1.22
CA LEU A 147 -12.40 -13.29 1.29
C LEU A 147 -13.03 -12.21 0.41
N GLY A 148 -13.57 -12.56 -0.76
CA GLY A 148 -14.31 -11.64 -1.62
C GLY A 148 -15.59 -11.13 -0.94
N MET A 149 -16.37 -12.03 -0.33
CA MET A 149 -17.59 -11.67 0.40
C MET A 149 -17.29 -10.76 1.59
N THR A 150 -16.30 -11.13 2.42
CA THR A 150 -15.91 -10.31 3.59
C THR A 150 -15.22 -9.01 3.20
N GLY A 151 -14.53 -8.98 2.05
CA GLY A 151 -13.84 -7.82 1.52
C GLY A 151 -14.78 -6.67 1.15
N TRP A 152 -16.02 -6.97 0.79
CA TRP A 152 -17.07 -5.97 0.61
C TRP A 152 -17.41 -5.24 1.93
N CYS A 153 -17.40 -5.97 3.04
CA CYS A 153 -17.69 -5.46 4.39
C CYS A 153 -16.48 -4.78 5.06
N ARG A 154 -15.32 -4.69 4.40
CA ARG A 154 -14.05 -4.27 5.02
C ARG A 154 -14.11 -2.90 5.71
N LEU A 155 -14.93 -1.97 5.21
CA LEU A 155 -15.04 -0.62 5.76
C LEU A 155 -15.72 -0.57 7.14
N TRP A 156 -16.38 -1.66 7.55
CA TRP A 156 -17.02 -1.80 8.86
C TRP A 156 -16.16 -2.55 9.88
N ILE A 157 -15.08 -3.18 9.42
CA ILE A 157 -14.29 -4.10 10.25
C ILE A 157 -12.99 -3.42 10.63
N TYR A 158 -12.88 -3.03 11.88
CA TYR A 158 -11.62 -2.56 12.45
C TYR A 158 -10.55 -3.66 12.30
N ASN A 159 -9.35 -3.27 11.87
CA ASN A 159 -8.23 -4.18 11.62
C ASN A 159 -8.49 -5.27 10.57
N TYR A 160 -9.41 -5.07 9.62
CA TYR A 160 -9.73 -6.05 8.56
C TYR A 160 -8.47 -6.67 7.93
N GLY A 161 -7.51 -5.86 7.48
CA GLY A 161 -6.29 -6.34 6.83
C GLY A 161 -5.44 -7.24 7.72
N LEU A 162 -5.37 -6.98 9.02
CA LEU A 162 -4.66 -7.84 9.98
C LEU A 162 -5.39 -9.16 10.17
N LEU A 163 -6.72 -9.12 10.28
CA LEU A 163 -7.56 -10.30 10.44
C LEU A 163 -7.45 -11.24 9.25
N VAL A 164 -7.41 -10.72 8.03
CA VAL A 164 -7.33 -11.55 6.82
C VAL A 164 -5.91 -11.96 6.43
N LYS A 165 -4.87 -11.36 7.02
CA LYS A 165 -3.46 -11.65 6.69
C LYS A 165 -3.12 -13.15 6.81
N PRO A 166 -3.47 -13.87 7.89
CA PRO A 166 -3.23 -15.31 7.98
C PRO A 166 -4.02 -16.14 6.95
N LEU A 167 -5.19 -15.64 6.51
CA LEU A 167 -6.03 -16.32 5.51
C LEU A 167 -5.42 -16.17 4.11
N TYR A 168 -4.90 -14.98 3.77
CA TYR A 168 -4.18 -14.79 2.51
C TYR A 168 -2.89 -15.60 2.44
N ALA A 169 -2.19 -15.81 3.57
CA ALA A 169 -1.00 -16.65 3.62
C ALA A 169 -1.30 -18.06 3.09
N LEU A 170 -2.43 -18.67 3.49
CA LEU A 170 -2.85 -20.00 3.01
C LEU A 170 -3.01 -20.10 1.48
N ILE A 171 -3.30 -18.99 0.79
CA ILE A 171 -3.46 -18.96 -0.67
C ILE A 171 -2.11 -18.94 -1.38
N THR A 172 -1.07 -18.42 -0.72
CA THR A 172 0.23 -18.11 -1.32
C THR A 172 1.17 -19.33 -1.35
N GLU A 173 0.84 -20.38 -0.59
CA GLU A 173 1.66 -21.58 -0.40
C GLU A 173 1.54 -22.62 -1.54
N GLY A 174 0.85 -22.30 -2.64
CA GLY A 174 0.87 -23.09 -3.88
C GLY A 174 0.16 -24.46 -3.84
N SER A 175 -0.24 -24.95 -2.67
CA SER A 175 -1.03 -26.17 -2.50
C SER A 175 -2.47 -25.98 -3.00
N ARG A 176 -3.04 -27.02 -3.63
CA ARG A 176 -4.48 -27.06 -3.99
C ARG A 176 -5.37 -27.15 -2.76
N ASP A 177 -4.86 -27.82 -1.72
CA ASP A 177 -5.56 -28.05 -0.45
C ASP A 177 -5.09 -27.06 0.62
N LEU A 178 -6.06 -26.49 1.34
CA LEU A 178 -5.78 -25.49 2.37
C LEU A 178 -5.24 -26.14 3.65
N GLN A 179 -3.97 -25.91 3.94
CA GLN A 179 -3.35 -26.32 5.20
C GLN A 179 -3.67 -25.34 6.32
N TRP A 180 -4.81 -25.55 7.00
CA TRP A 180 -5.28 -24.64 8.04
C TRP A 180 -4.39 -24.61 9.27
N THR A 181 -3.71 -23.49 9.48
CA THR A 181 -2.98 -23.22 10.72
C THR A 181 -3.91 -22.83 11.87
N LYS A 182 -3.41 -22.90 13.11
CA LYS A 182 -4.11 -22.37 14.29
C LYS A 182 -4.43 -20.88 14.15
N ASP A 183 -3.48 -20.11 13.59
CA ASP A 183 -3.63 -18.68 13.35
C ASP A 183 -4.68 -18.38 12.28
N ALA A 184 -4.69 -19.12 11.17
CA ALA A 184 -5.72 -18.97 10.15
C ALA A 184 -7.11 -19.33 10.69
N THR A 185 -7.23 -20.39 11.47
CA THR A 185 -8.51 -20.79 12.09
C THR A 185 -9.01 -19.72 13.07
N ARG A 186 -8.10 -19.15 13.89
CA ARG A 186 -8.42 -18.03 14.79
C ARG A 186 -8.87 -16.79 14.00
N ALA A 187 -8.15 -16.44 12.94
CA ALA A 187 -8.47 -15.33 12.05
C ALA A 187 -9.85 -15.47 11.41
N PHE A 188 -10.19 -16.66 10.89
CA PHE A 188 -11.49 -16.95 10.30
C PHE A 188 -12.63 -16.73 11.31
N ASN A 189 -12.48 -17.26 12.52
CA ASN A 189 -13.50 -17.11 13.57
C ASN A 189 -13.61 -15.67 14.08
N GLN A 190 -12.48 -14.97 14.25
CA GLN A 190 -12.47 -13.56 14.65
C GLN A 190 -13.10 -12.67 13.59
N LEU A 191 -12.87 -12.92 12.30
CA LEU A 191 -13.47 -12.16 11.22
C LEU A 191 -15.00 -12.28 11.21
N LYS A 192 -15.53 -13.49 11.40
CA LYS A 192 -16.99 -13.71 11.55
C LYS A 192 -17.56 -12.97 12.74
N LYS A 193 -16.90 -13.04 13.90
CA LYS A 193 -17.31 -12.28 15.10
C LYS A 193 -17.32 -10.77 14.84
N ALA A 194 -16.26 -10.25 14.22
CA ALA A 194 -16.15 -8.83 13.89
C ALA A 194 -17.22 -8.36 12.89
N LEU A 195 -17.62 -9.22 11.96
CA LEU A 195 -18.72 -8.94 11.02
C LEU A 195 -20.08 -8.84 11.74
N MET A 196 -20.35 -9.74 12.69
CA MET A 196 -21.58 -9.70 13.48
C MET A 196 -21.64 -8.45 14.36
N SER A 197 -20.52 -8.10 14.99
CA SER A 197 -20.38 -6.90 15.82
C SER A 197 -20.07 -5.62 15.04
N ALA A 198 -20.21 -5.64 13.71
CA ALA A 198 -19.91 -4.48 12.87
C ALA A 198 -20.82 -3.29 13.24
N PRO A 199 -20.24 -2.12 13.60
CA PRO A 199 -21.01 -0.96 14.08
C PRO A 199 -21.71 -0.23 12.93
N ALA A 200 -22.69 0.61 13.24
CA ALA A 200 -23.22 1.57 12.27
C ALA A 200 -22.15 2.62 11.92
N LEU A 201 -21.98 2.90 10.63
CA LEU A 201 -21.10 3.96 10.15
C LEU A 201 -21.92 5.21 9.82
N GLY A 202 -21.38 6.38 10.12
CA GLY A 202 -21.97 7.65 9.69
C GLY A 202 -21.86 7.83 8.17
N LEU A 203 -22.88 8.45 7.58
CA LEU A 203 -22.76 8.97 6.22
C LEU A 203 -21.79 10.16 6.23
N PRO A 204 -20.84 10.25 5.29
CA PRO A 204 -19.90 11.37 5.24
C PRO A 204 -20.65 12.68 4.97
N ASN A 205 -20.46 13.66 5.86
CA ASN A 205 -20.98 15.01 5.70
C ASN A 205 -19.85 15.94 5.27
N VAL A 206 -19.80 16.28 3.99
CA VAL A 206 -18.74 17.14 3.43
C VAL A 206 -18.76 18.59 3.93
N SER A 207 -19.82 19.02 4.62
CA SER A 207 -19.90 20.33 5.27
C SER A 207 -19.24 20.35 6.65
N LYS A 208 -18.75 19.21 7.15
CA LYS A 208 -18.09 19.08 8.46
C LYS A 208 -16.63 18.62 8.30
N PRO A 209 -15.73 19.03 9.19
CA PRO A 209 -14.34 18.55 9.18
C PRO A 209 -14.28 17.05 9.44
N PHE A 210 -13.25 16.42 8.89
CA PHE A 210 -12.94 15.00 9.11
C PHE A 210 -11.76 14.82 10.05
N PHE A 211 -11.74 13.70 10.77
CA PHE A 211 -10.61 13.29 11.58
C PHE A 211 -10.18 11.88 11.19
N LEU A 212 -8.89 11.72 10.89
CA LEU A 212 -8.30 10.44 10.52
C LEU A 212 -7.29 10.03 11.57
N PHE A 213 -7.56 8.94 12.29
CA PHE A 213 -6.53 8.26 13.06
C PHE A 213 -5.79 7.27 12.17
N SER A 214 -4.47 7.32 12.14
CA SER A 214 -3.65 6.44 11.31
C SER A 214 -2.52 5.81 12.09
N HIS A 215 -2.36 4.50 11.97
CA HIS A 215 -1.23 3.76 12.53
C HIS A 215 -0.83 2.61 11.60
N GLU A 216 0.38 2.10 11.82
CA GLU A 216 0.90 0.94 11.11
C GLU A 216 1.04 -0.24 12.06
N LYS A 217 0.70 -1.44 11.56
CA LYS A 217 0.98 -2.68 12.28
C LYS A 217 1.25 -3.82 11.32
N GLN A 218 2.36 -4.54 11.53
CA GLN A 218 2.73 -5.76 10.78
C GLN A 218 2.69 -5.61 9.24
N GLY A 219 3.12 -4.47 8.71
CA GLY A 219 3.14 -4.16 7.28
C GLY A 219 1.77 -3.77 6.71
N ILE A 220 0.84 -3.33 7.56
CA ILE A 220 -0.52 -2.92 7.19
C ILE A 220 -0.79 -1.52 7.72
N ALA A 221 -1.18 -0.63 6.81
CA ALA A 221 -1.73 0.67 7.12
C ALA A 221 -3.16 0.51 7.65
N LEU A 222 -3.42 1.07 8.83
CA LEU A 222 -4.70 0.97 9.53
C LEU A 222 -5.20 2.37 9.86
N GLY A 223 -6.44 2.66 9.49
CA GLY A 223 -7.02 3.98 9.65
C GLY A 223 -8.46 3.94 10.16
N ILE A 224 -8.86 4.99 10.87
CA ILE A 224 -10.26 5.22 11.25
C ILE A 224 -10.61 6.64 10.84
N LEU A 225 -11.49 6.77 9.84
CA LEU A 225 -12.03 8.05 9.42
C LEU A 225 -13.30 8.34 10.22
N THR A 226 -13.39 9.53 10.81
CA THR A 226 -14.49 9.92 11.69
C THR A 226 -14.93 11.36 11.46
N GLN A 227 -16.11 11.70 11.99
CA GLN A 227 -16.60 13.07 12.12
C GLN A 227 -17.24 13.28 13.48
N ASN A 228 -17.30 14.52 13.95
CA ASN A 228 -17.90 14.85 15.24
C ASN A 228 -19.41 14.64 15.24
N LEU A 229 -19.89 14.05 16.33
CA LEU A 229 -21.28 13.90 16.71
C LEU A 229 -21.41 14.29 18.19
N GLY A 230 -21.72 15.57 18.45
CA GLY A 230 -21.66 16.12 19.80
C GLY A 230 -20.23 16.01 20.35
N PRO A 231 -20.02 15.47 21.57
CA PRO A 231 -18.68 15.30 22.15
C PRO A 231 -17.93 14.08 21.61
N TYR A 232 -18.59 13.18 20.86
CA TYR A 232 -18.00 11.94 20.39
C TYR A 232 -17.60 12.02 18.92
N ARG A 233 -16.71 11.11 18.51
CA ARG A 233 -16.39 10.89 17.08
C ARG A 233 -17.14 9.67 16.56
N ARG A 234 -17.95 9.88 15.52
CA ARG A 234 -18.65 8.80 14.81
C ARG A 234 -17.78 8.30 13.65
N ALA A 235 -17.55 7.00 13.58
CA ALA A 235 -16.82 6.38 12.47
C ALA A 235 -17.59 6.49 11.15
N VAL A 236 -16.89 6.92 10.09
CA VAL A 236 -17.36 6.95 8.70
C VAL A 236 -16.84 5.74 7.92
N ALA A 237 -15.61 5.32 8.22
CA ALA A 237 -14.97 4.16 7.63
C ALA A 237 -13.78 3.65 8.47
N TYR A 238 -13.60 2.33 8.49
CA TYR A 238 -12.36 1.67 8.89
C TYR A 238 -11.54 1.37 7.64
N LEU A 239 -10.32 1.89 7.61
CA LEU A 239 -9.39 1.77 6.49
C LEU A 239 -8.33 0.73 6.83
N SER A 240 -8.04 -0.15 5.87
CA SER A 240 -6.97 -1.12 6.02
C SER A 240 -6.37 -1.45 4.67
N LYS A 241 -5.06 -1.28 4.53
CA LYS A 241 -4.36 -1.53 3.28
C LYS A 241 -2.94 -2.02 3.52
N GLN A 242 -2.54 -3.04 2.78
CA GLN A 242 -1.20 -3.61 2.91
C GLN A 242 -0.15 -2.65 2.34
N LEU A 243 0.96 -2.47 3.05
CA LEU A 243 2.12 -1.76 2.52
C LEU A 243 2.74 -2.54 1.36
N ASP A 244 3.33 -1.82 0.40
CA ASP A 244 4.10 -2.46 -0.67
C ASP A 244 5.37 -3.13 -0.13
N THR A 245 5.95 -4.05 -0.90
CA THR A 245 7.11 -4.85 -0.48
C THR A 245 8.30 -3.99 -0.05
N ALA A 246 8.52 -2.83 -0.69
CA ALA A 246 9.57 -1.93 -0.26
C ALA A 246 9.24 -1.31 1.10
N ALA A 247 8.03 -0.73 1.22
CA ALA A 247 7.60 -0.11 2.47
C ALA A 247 7.56 -1.09 3.66
N LYS A 248 7.21 -2.37 3.44
CA LYS A 248 7.20 -3.38 4.51
C LYS A 248 8.55 -3.63 5.18
N GLY A 249 9.66 -3.42 4.49
CA GLY A 249 11.00 -3.56 5.08
C GLY A 249 11.65 -2.23 5.40
N TRP A 250 10.87 -1.20 5.67
CA TRP A 250 11.36 0.06 6.21
C TRP A 250 11.26 0.07 7.75
N PRO A 251 11.98 1.01 8.41
CA PRO A 251 11.87 1.23 9.85
C PRO A 251 10.43 1.45 10.29
N GLY A 252 10.12 1.16 11.55
CA GLY A 252 8.78 1.37 12.13
C GLY A 252 8.24 2.78 11.84
N CYS A 253 9.03 3.82 12.09
CA CYS A 253 8.64 5.21 11.84
C CYS A 253 8.42 5.51 10.34
N LEU A 254 9.25 4.97 9.44
CA LEU A 254 9.05 5.12 7.98
C LEU A 254 7.85 4.31 7.46
N ARG A 255 7.58 3.15 8.05
CA ARG A 255 6.35 2.38 7.81
C ARG A 255 5.12 3.16 8.26
N ALA A 256 5.20 3.87 9.37
CA ALA A 256 4.14 4.75 9.83
C ALA A 256 3.90 5.90 8.84
N VAL A 257 4.95 6.56 8.34
CA VAL A 257 4.84 7.58 7.26
C VAL A 257 4.13 7.00 6.03
N ALA A 258 4.55 5.82 5.58
CA ALA A 258 3.94 5.13 4.44
C ALA A 258 2.44 4.84 4.68
N ALA A 259 2.10 4.37 5.88
CA ALA A 259 0.74 4.06 6.28
C ALA A 259 -0.16 5.30 6.29
N VAL A 260 0.34 6.43 6.81
CA VAL A 260 -0.38 7.70 6.81
C VAL A 260 -0.65 8.17 5.39
N ALA A 261 0.36 8.19 4.52
CA ALA A 261 0.18 8.59 3.13
C ALA A 261 -0.88 7.72 2.42
N ILE A 262 -0.88 6.41 2.68
CA ILE A 262 -1.90 5.49 2.14
C ILE A 262 -3.29 5.80 2.69
N ASN A 263 -3.41 5.98 4.01
CA ASN A 263 -4.69 6.22 4.67
C ASN A 263 -5.30 7.56 4.26
N ILE A 264 -4.50 8.62 4.07
CA ILE A 264 -4.97 9.91 3.54
C ILE A 264 -5.56 9.72 2.14
N GLN A 265 -4.86 9.01 1.26
CA GLN A 265 -5.37 8.75 -0.10
C GLN A 265 -6.68 7.95 -0.10
N GLU A 266 -6.82 6.98 0.80
CA GLU A 266 -8.07 6.23 0.96
C GLU A 266 -9.18 7.08 1.59
N ALA A 267 -8.85 7.93 2.57
CA ALA A 267 -9.79 8.85 3.21
C ALA A 267 -10.31 9.93 2.26
N ARG A 268 -9.47 10.46 1.35
CA ARG A 268 -9.87 11.46 0.34
C ARG A 268 -11.02 11.02 -0.55
N LYS A 269 -11.18 9.70 -0.76
CA LYS A 269 -12.34 9.13 -1.49
C LYS A 269 -13.68 9.39 -0.79
N PHE A 270 -13.65 9.65 0.52
CA PHE A 270 -14.83 10.00 1.32
C PHE A 270 -14.93 11.50 1.55
N THR A 271 -13.81 12.20 1.77
CA THR A 271 -13.83 13.63 2.09
C THR A 271 -14.09 14.52 0.87
N LEU A 272 -13.84 14.02 -0.34
CA LEU A 272 -13.98 14.78 -1.59
C LEU A 272 -13.19 16.11 -1.56
N GLY A 273 -11.99 16.09 -0.97
CA GLY A 273 -11.10 17.25 -0.87
C GLY A 273 -11.42 18.21 0.29
N GLN A 274 -12.34 17.85 1.19
CA GLN A 274 -12.61 18.62 2.41
C GLN A 274 -11.52 18.45 3.45
N LYS A 275 -11.35 19.48 4.29
CA LYS A 275 -10.35 19.51 5.37
C LYS A 275 -10.45 18.27 6.27
N MET A 276 -9.30 17.64 6.49
CA MET A 276 -9.14 16.56 7.45
C MET A 276 -7.96 16.82 8.38
N THR A 277 -8.15 16.54 9.67
CA THR A 277 -7.07 16.50 10.64
C THR A 277 -6.62 15.05 10.80
N VAL A 278 -5.35 14.77 10.58
CA VAL A 278 -4.73 13.45 10.64
C VAL A 278 -3.93 13.31 11.92
N LEU A 279 -4.38 12.41 12.79
CA LEU A 279 -3.76 12.14 14.07
C LEU A 279 -2.76 11.00 13.92
N VAL A 280 -1.52 11.28 14.30
CA VAL A 280 -0.38 10.38 14.13
C VAL A 280 0.47 10.28 15.39
N SER A 281 1.15 9.15 15.59
CA SER A 281 2.05 8.92 16.74
C SER A 281 3.53 9.23 16.48
N HIS A 282 3.88 9.71 15.28
CA HIS A 282 5.27 10.01 14.89
C HIS A 282 5.37 11.40 14.24
N THR A 283 6.53 12.04 14.37
CA THR A 283 6.85 13.33 13.72
C THR A 283 7.12 13.14 12.23
N MET A 284 6.04 13.11 11.43
CA MET A 284 6.08 12.71 10.01
C MET A 284 7.03 13.58 9.16
N SER A 285 6.96 14.91 9.29
CA SER A 285 7.78 15.83 8.49
C SER A 285 9.27 15.69 8.81
N ALA A 286 9.64 15.61 10.09
CA ALA A 286 11.04 15.43 10.51
C ALA A 286 11.63 14.12 9.98
N VAL A 287 10.88 13.02 10.06
CA VAL A 287 11.31 11.72 9.51
C VAL A 287 11.46 11.77 7.99
N LEU A 288 10.53 12.43 7.31
CA LEU A 288 10.56 12.55 5.85
C LEU A 288 11.75 13.42 5.41
N GLU A 289 11.97 14.58 6.01
CA GLU A 289 13.05 15.49 5.64
C GLU A 289 14.43 14.90 5.96
N ALA A 290 14.62 14.39 7.18
CA ALA A 290 15.93 13.92 7.63
C ALA A 290 16.33 12.58 6.99
N LYS A 291 15.38 11.66 6.79
CA LYS A 291 15.68 10.29 6.33
C LYS A 291 15.09 9.97 4.97
N GLY A 292 14.17 10.75 4.43
CA GLY A 292 13.44 10.40 3.21
C GLY A 292 14.34 10.17 2.00
N GLY A 293 15.40 10.96 1.83
CA GLY A 293 16.35 10.81 0.72
C GLY A 293 17.15 9.49 0.72
N HIS A 294 17.30 8.86 1.88
CA HIS A 294 18.02 7.58 2.01
C HIS A 294 17.14 6.37 1.68
N TRP A 295 15.83 6.49 1.90
CA TRP A 295 14.90 5.35 1.93
C TRP A 295 13.85 5.35 0.82
N LEU A 296 13.49 6.54 0.34
CA LEU A 296 12.48 6.75 -0.67
C LEU A 296 13.16 7.02 -2.01
N SER A 297 12.63 6.44 -3.10
CA SER A 297 13.00 6.94 -4.41
C SER A 297 12.57 8.42 -4.53
N PRO A 298 13.25 9.25 -5.34
CA PRO A 298 12.87 10.66 -5.51
C PRO A 298 11.38 10.84 -5.87
N GLN A 299 10.84 9.96 -6.72
CA GLN A 299 9.41 9.95 -7.06
C GLN A 299 8.51 9.68 -5.85
N ARG A 300 8.89 8.74 -4.97
CA ARG A 300 8.09 8.40 -3.78
C ARG A 300 8.22 9.47 -2.71
N PHE A 301 9.40 10.05 -2.55
CA PHE A 301 9.65 11.19 -1.68
C PHE A 301 8.75 12.38 -2.04
N LEU A 302 8.81 12.83 -3.30
CA LEU A 302 7.97 13.93 -3.81
C LEU A 302 6.49 13.62 -3.63
N LYS A 303 6.08 12.38 -3.91
CA LYS A 303 4.69 11.96 -3.70
C LYS A 303 4.26 12.08 -2.23
N TYR A 304 5.12 11.69 -1.29
CA TYR A 304 4.78 11.75 0.14
C TYR A 304 4.81 13.19 0.65
N GLN A 305 5.80 13.98 0.23
CA GLN A 305 5.87 15.41 0.54
C GLN A 305 4.61 16.14 0.05
N ALA A 306 4.21 15.89 -1.20
CA ALA A 306 2.98 16.44 -1.74
C ALA A 306 1.74 16.02 -0.94
N ILE A 307 1.65 14.76 -0.48
CA ILE A 307 0.47 14.29 0.28
C ILE A 307 0.44 14.85 1.71
N LEU A 308 1.61 14.96 2.36
CA LEU A 308 1.72 15.20 3.79
C LEU A 308 1.96 16.66 4.17
N VAL A 309 2.57 17.45 3.27
CA VAL A 309 3.06 18.81 3.58
C VAL A 309 2.42 19.86 2.68
N GLU A 310 2.31 19.61 1.38
CA GLU A 310 1.98 20.66 0.40
C GLU A 310 0.46 20.85 0.16
N GLN A 311 -0.42 20.15 0.86
CA GLN A 311 -1.86 20.16 0.56
C GLN A 311 -2.69 20.84 1.65
N ASP A 312 -3.53 21.78 1.23
CA ASP A 312 -4.35 22.61 2.13
C ASP A 312 -5.51 21.84 2.79
N ASP A 313 -5.84 20.64 2.30
CA ASP A 313 -6.92 19.79 2.81
C ASP A 313 -6.49 18.90 3.99
N VAL A 314 -5.19 18.86 4.33
CA VAL A 314 -4.65 17.96 5.36
C VAL A 314 -3.89 18.73 6.43
N GLU A 315 -4.31 18.55 7.68
CA GLU A 315 -3.58 19.03 8.86
C GLU A 315 -3.05 17.83 9.63
N ILE A 316 -1.73 17.72 9.82
CA ILE A 316 -1.13 16.61 10.59
C ILE A 316 -0.92 17.04 12.04
N VAL A 317 -1.48 16.29 12.97
CA VAL A 317 -1.34 16.52 14.42
C VAL A 317 -0.70 15.30 15.08
N VAL A 318 0.43 15.53 15.74
CA VAL A 318 1.14 14.49 16.51
C VAL A 318 0.44 14.30 17.86
N THR A 319 0.16 13.05 18.24
CA THR A 319 -0.61 12.71 19.45
C THR A 319 -0.21 11.36 20.05
N ASN A 320 -0.50 11.19 21.34
CA ASN A 320 -0.34 9.94 22.10
C ASN A 320 -1.55 9.02 22.06
N ILE A 321 -2.50 9.26 21.16
CA ILE A 321 -3.62 8.34 21.00
C ILE A 321 -3.07 7.01 20.47
N VAL A 322 -2.82 6.09 21.38
CA VAL A 322 -2.28 4.75 21.09
C VAL A 322 -3.38 3.76 20.75
N ASN A 323 -4.65 4.10 21.03
CA ASN A 323 -5.76 3.17 20.84
C ASN A 323 -7.01 3.83 20.20
N PRO A 324 -7.75 3.08 19.38
CA PRO A 324 -8.99 3.52 18.74
C PRO A 324 -10.09 4.02 19.67
N ALA A 325 -10.21 3.49 20.89
CA ALA A 325 -11.31 3.85 21.79
C ALA A 325 -11.12 5.27 22.35
N SER A 326 -9.89 5.62 22.72
CA SER A 326 -9.49 7.00 23.05
C SER A 326 -9.71 7.95 21.87
N PHE A 327 -9.45 7.49 20.64
CA PHE A 327 -9.72 8.29 19.44
C PHE A 327 -11.22 8.58 19.26
N LEU A 328 -12.07 7.54 19.39
CA LEU A 328 -13.51 7.63 19.18
C LEU A 328 -14.24 8.41 20.29
N SER A 329 -13.71 8.39 21.51
CA SER A 329 -14.23 9.16 22.64
C SER A 329 -13.85 10.65 22.63
N GLY A 330 -13.01 11.10 21.69
CA GLY A 330 -12.63 12.51 21.56
C GLY A 330 -11.53 12.97 22.52
N SER A 331 -10.93 12.07 23.30
CA SER A 331 -9.83 12.40 24.21
C SER A 331 -8.57 12.86 23.45
N THR A 332 -7.95 13.94 23.90
CA THR A 332 -6.63 14.41 23.46
C THR A 332 -5.62 14.15 24.58
N GLY A 333 -4.74 13.17 24.40
CA GLY A 333 -3.61 12.97 25.33
C GLY A 333 -2.50 13.98 25.06
N GLU A 334 -1.73 14.32 26.10
CA GLU A 334 -0.47 15.07 25.97
C GLU A 334 0.52 14.32 25.07
N PRO A 335 1.37 15.00 24.28
CA PRO A 335 2.33 14.35 23.39
C PRO A 335 3.52 13.76 24.16
N VAL A 336 3.86 12.50 23.88
CA VAL A 336 5.10 11.82 24.26
C VAL A 336 5.71 11.37 22.94
N ILE A 337 6.73 12.11 22.55
CA ILE A 337 7.49 11.88 21.34
C ILE A 337 8.58 10.88 21.74
N HIS A 338 8.58 9.69 21.15
CA HIS A 338 9.85 8.97 21.04
C HIS A 338 10.61 9.60 19.89
N ASP A 339 11.92 9.77 20.04
CA ASP A 339 12.74 10.32 18.97
C ASP A 339 12.78 9.32 17.81
N CYS A 340 12.02 9.64 16.77
CA CYS A 340 11.91 8.81 15.59
C CYS A 340 13.24 8.71 14.85
N LEU A 341 14.08 9.74 14.91
CA LEU A 341 15.39 9.75 14.27
C LEU A 341 16.35 8.85 15.02
N GLU A 342 16.42 8.96 16.35
CA GLU A 342 17.21 8.08 17.22
C GLU A 342 16.76 6.62 17.10
N THR A 343 15.44 6.37 17.08
CA THR A 343 14.89 5.02 16.92
C THR A 343 15.22 4.43 15.54
N ILE A 344 15.17 5.25 14.48
CA ILE A 344 15.61 4.84 13.15
C ILE A 344 17.12 4.56 13.16
N GLU A 345 17.95 5.38 13.78
CA GLU A 345 19.40 5.15 13.81
C GLU A 345 19.76 3.89 14.61
N ALA A 346 19.20 3.72 15.80
CA ALA A 346 19.41 2.56 16.66
C ALA A 346 18.94 1.23 16.06
N THR A 347 17.92 1.26 15.18
CA THR A 347 17.43 0.05 14.49
C THR A 347 18.27 -0.30 13.25
N TYR A 348 19.03 0.65 12.67
CA TYR A 348 19.56 0.53 11.31
C TYR A 348 21.06 0.61 11.16
N SER A 349 21.76 1.16 12.13
CA SER A 349 23.19 0.97 12.18
C SER A 349 23.41 -0.53 12.36
N SER A 350 24.00 -1.20 11.35
CA SER A 350 24.35 -2.64 11.43
C SER A 350 25.04 -2.93 12.76
N ARG A 351 25.74 -1.90 13.26
CA ARG A 351 26.25 -1.73 14.59
C ARG A 351 25.94 -0.29 15.09
N PRO A 352 25.30 -0.07 16.26
CA PRO A 352 24.78 1.23 16.73
C PRO A 352 25.74 2.43 16.67
N ASP A 353 27.04 2.22 16.85
CA ASP A 353 28.10 3.23 16.87
C ASP A 353 28.90 3.34 15.55
N LEU A 354 28.45 2.66 14.49
CA LEU A 354 29.05 2.76 13.15
C LEU A 354 28.91 4.20 12.61
N LYS A 355 30.03 4.81 12.21
CA LYS A 355 30.05 6.13 11.59
C LYS A 355 30.31 6.07 10.09
N ASP A 356 29.79 7.05 9.35
CA ASP A 356 30.13 7.34 7.95
C ASP A 356 31.16 8.48 7.82
N THR A 357 31.72 8.91 8.95
CA THR A 357 32.75 9.94 9.10
C THR A 357 33.93 9.36 9.88
N PRO A 358 35.17 9.76 9.56
CA PRO A 358 36.36 9.21 10.19
C PRO A 358 36.37 9.41 11.71
N LEU A 359 36.82 8.39 12.43
CA LEU A 359 37.15 8.46 13.85
C LEU A 359 38.48 9.18 14.04
N GLU A 360 38.55 10.05 15.03
CA GLU A 360 39.80 10.66 15.50
C GLU A 360 40.70 9.60 16.13
N ASP A 361 42.00 9.68 15.88
CA ASP A 361 43.05 8.78 16.41
C ASP A 361 42.94 7.29 16.05
N ALA A 362 42.15 6.93 15.03
CA ALA A 362 42.03 5.56 14.53
C ALA A 362 42.87 5.30 13.27
N ASP A 363 43.38 4.07 13.15
CA ASP A 363 44.11 3.60 11.96
C ASP A 363 43.22 3.67 10.71
N THR A 364 43.82 3.98 9.54
CA THR A 364 43.07 4.11 8.28
C THR A 364 43.47 3.05 7.26
N TRP A 365 42.50 2.23 6.87
CA TRP A 365 42.65 1.17 5.88
C TRP A 365 41.78 1.43 4.65
N PHE A 366 42.19 0.86 3.52
CA PHE A 366 41.53 0.92 2.23
C PHE A 366 41.23 -0.50 1.75
N THR A 367 40.07 -0.70 1.13
CA THR A 367 39.63 -1.99 0.59
C THR A 367 39.17 -1.85 -0.84
N ASP A 368 39.57 -2.80 -1.69
CA ASP A 368 39.07 -2.94 -3.06
C ASP A 368 38.98 -4.43 -3.45
N GLY A 369 38.00 -4.73 -4.30
CA GLY A 369 37.79 -6.03 -4.92
C GLY A 369 37.76 -5.95 -6.44
N SER A 370 38.75 -6.57 -7.09
CA SER A 370 38.85 -6.59 -8.56
C SER A 370 38.26 -7.85 -9.17
N SER A 371 37.59 -7.73 -10.32
CA SER A 371 37.14 -8.87 -11.14
C SER A 371 37.10 -8.51 -12.63
N TYR A 372 37.89 -9.19 -13.44
CA TYR A 372 37.96 -8.96 -14.90
C TYR A 372 38.11 -10.28 -15.66
N VAL A 373 37.90 -10.25 -16.98
CA VAL A 373 37.97 -11.44 -17.85
C VAL A 373 39.16 -11.33 -18.79
N VAL A 374 40.04 -12.32 -18.78
CA VAL A 374 41.17 -12.45 -19.71
C VAL A 374 41.06 -13.80 -20.41
N SER A 375 41.10 -13.80 -21.75
CA SER A 375 41.04 -15.02 -22.56
C SER A 375 39.88 -15.97 -22.20
N GLY A 376 38.72 -15.39 -21.84
CA GLY A 376 37.51 -16.13 -21.49
C GLY A 376 37.47 -16.69 -20.06
N ARG A 377 38.53 -16.53 -19.26
CA ARG A 377 38.57 -16.88 -17.84
C ARG A 377 38.41 -15.63 -16.99
N ARG A 378 37.62 -15.72 -15.93
CA ARG A 378 37.43 -14.63 -14.98
C ARG A 378 38.46 -14.75 -13.86
N HIS A 379 39.12 -13.63 -13.61
CA HIS A 379 40.17 -13.43 -12.63
C HIS A 379 39.63 -12.46 -11.59
N ALA A 380 39.75 -12.80 -10.31
CA ALA A 380 39.22 -11.99 -9.23
C ALA A 380 40.18 -12.01 -8.04
N GLY A 381 40.25 -10.90 -7.31
CA GLY A 381 41.14 -10.72 -6.17
C GLY A 381 40.61 -9.63 -5.24
N TYR A 382 41.14 -9.57 -4.04
CA TYR A 382 40.86 -8.50 -3.08
C TYR A 382 42.16 -8.00 -2.46
N ALA A 383 42.12 -6.78 -1.95
CA ALA A 383 43.19 -6.22 -1.14
C ALA A 383 42.65 -5.37 0.02
N VAL A 384 43.43 -5.33 1.09
CA VAL A 384 43.29 -4.47 2.26
C VAL A 384 44.66 -3.83 2.50
N THR A 385 44.72 -2.51 2.48
CA THR A 385 45.98 -1.76 2.55
C THR A 385 45.87 -0.56 3.48
N THR A 386 47.00 -0.03 3.96
CA THR A 386 47.08 1.34 4.46
C THR A 386 47.39 2.29 3.28
N SER A 387 47.70 3.55 3.54
CA SER A 387 48.21 4.45 2.48
C SER A 387 49.56 4.01 1.89
N ARG A 388 50.30 3.11 2.56
CA ARG A 388 51.69 2.77 2.21
C ARG A 388 52.00 1.27 2.16
N GLU A 389 51.25 0.46 2.89
CA GLU A 389 51.57 -0.94 3.12
C GLU A 389 50.40 -1.85 2.78
N VAL A 390 50.71 -3.05 2.29
CA VAL A 390 49.72 -4.10 2.06
C VAL A 390 49.51 -4.87 3.36
N ILE A 391 48.29 -4.85 3.88
CA ILE A 391 47.92 -5.59 5.09
C ILE A 391 47.59 -7.03 4.71
N GLU A 392 46.73 -7.18 3.71
CA GLU A 392 46.34 -8.49 3.16
C GLU A 392 45.92 -8.33 1.70
N SER A 393 46.29 -9.28 0.86
CA SER A 393 45.78 -9.38 -0.51
C SER A 393 45.73 -10.83 -0.92
N GLY A 394 44.72 -11.23 -1.70
CA GLY A 394 44.61 -12.62 -2.10
C GLY A 394 43.76 -12.85 -3.34
N PRO A 395 44.03 -13.93 -4.09
CA PRO A 395 43.19 -14.34 -5.21
C PRO A 395 41.83 -14.85 -4.70
N LEU A 396 40.79 -14.62 -5.50
CA LEU A 396 39.43 -15.10 -5.27
C LEU A 396 39.05 -16.16 -6.31
N PRO A 397 38.07 -17.02 -6.02
CA PRO A 397 37.59 -18.01 -6.98
C PRO A 397 37.22 -17.38 -8.32
N THR A 398 37.55 -18.07 -9.41
CA THR A 398 37.38 -17.59 -10.79
C THR A 398 35.94 -17.24 -11.16
N ASN A 399 34.93 -17.69 -10.40
CA ASN A 399 33.53 -17.32 -10.60
C ASN A 399 33.07 -16.05 -9.83
N THR A 400 33.99 -15.35 -9.15
CA THR A 400 33.66 -14.21 -8.30
C THR A 400 33.39 -12.94 -9.10
N SER A 401 32.20 -12.35 -8.96
CA SER A 401 31.82 -11.08 -9.59
C SER A 401 32.54 -9.89 -8.93
N ALA A 402 32.62 -8.75 -9.62
CA ALA A 402 33.19 -7.52 -9.06
C ALA A 402 32.50 -7.12 -7.74
N GLN A 403 31.16 -7.07 -7.73
CA GLN A 403 30.40 -6.76 -6.51
C GLN A 403 30.64 -7.74 -5.36
N LYS A 404 30.88 -9.03 -5.65
CA LYS A 404 31.19 -10.02 -4.63
C LYS A 404 32.63 -9.87 -4.12
N ALA A 405 33.58 -9.56 -5.00
CA ALA A 405 34.97 -9.29 -4.62
C ALA A 405 35.06 -8.11 -3.65
N GLU A 406 34.31 -7.05 -3.93
CA GLU A 406 34.21 -5.84 -3.10
C GLU A 406 33.65 -6.12 -1.70
N ILE A 407 32.58 -6.92 -1.63
CA ILE A 407 32.03 -7.37 -0.35
C ILE A 407 33.06 -8.20 0.41
N ILE A 408 33.77 -9.11 -0.27
CA ILE A 408 34.79 -9.95 0.37
C ILE A 408 35.95 -9.09 0.89
N ALA A 409 36.43 -8.10 0.12
CA ALA A 409 37.48 -7.18 0.55
C ALA A 409 37.11 -6.48 1.86
N LEU A 410 35.88 -5.95 1.94
CA LEU A 410 35.38 -5.29 3.14
C LEU A 410 35.21 -6.25 4.33
N ILE A 411 34.69 -7.48 4.09
CA ILE A 411 34.62 -8.53 5.12
C ILE A 411 36.00 -8.80 5.71
N ARG A 412 37.01 -8.97 4.85
CA ARG A 412 38.37 -9.29 5.28
C ARG A 412 38.98 -8.16 6.11
N ALA A 413 38.82 -6.91 5.70
CA ALA A 413 39.27 -5.77 6.49
C ALA A 413 38.62 -5.73 7.88
N LEU A 414 37.31 -6.00 7.97
CA LEU A 414 36.59 -6.03 9.24
C LEU A 414 37.01 -7.22 10.14
N GLU A 415 37.23 -8.40 9.54
CA GLU A 415 37.75 -9.58 10.25
C GLU A 415 39.17 -9.33 10.80
N LEU A 416 40.04 -8.67 10.03
CA LEU A 416 41.40 -8.29 10.43
C LEU A 416 41.43 -7.17 11.49
N ALA A 417 40.42 -6.30 11.50
CA ALA A 417 40.28 -5.21 12.45
C ALA A 417 39.60 -5.61 13.76
N LYS A 418 39.43 -6.92 14.04
CA LYS A 418 38.78 -7.41 15.26
C LYS A 418 39.43 -6.81 16.52
N GLY A 419 38.61 -6.15 17.35
CA GLY A 419 39.04 -5.48 18.57
C GLY A 419 39.86 -4.21 18.39
N LYS A 420 39.84 -3.58 17.20
CA LYS A 420 40.52 -2.30 16.94
C LYS A 420 39.54 -1.15 16.77
N GLU A 421 40.01 0.07 16.99
CA GLU A 421 39.37 1.28 16.48
C GLU A 421 39.89 1.56 15.06
N ILE A 422 39.02 1.58 14.05
CA ILE A 422 39.44 1.60 12.64
C ILE A 422 38.58 2.49 11.73
N ASN A 423 39.24 3.16 10.80
CA ASN A 423 38.68 3.86 9.64
C ASN A 423 38.87 3.01 8.39
N ILE A 424 37.79 2.64 7.69
CA ILE A 424 37.86 1.82 6.46
C ILE A 424 37.26 2.59 5.28
N TYR A 425 38.05 2.83 4.26
CA TYR A 425 37.61 3.40 2.98
C TYR A 425 37.36 2.30 1.96
N THR A 426 36.20 2.35 1.32
CA THR A 426 35.85 1.52 0.16
C THR A 426 35.42 2.42 -1.00
N ASP A 427 35.80 2.07 -2.22
CA ASP A 427 35.29 2.72 -3.43
C ASP A 427 34.01 2.05 -3.97
N SER A 428 33.60 0.94 -3.36
CA SER A 428 32.36 0.25 -3.64
C SER A 428 31.17 0.93 -2.97
N ARG A 429 30.44 1.74 -3.74
CA ARG A 429 29.13 2.27 -3.30
C ARG A 429 28.15 1.17 -2.90
N TYR A 430 28.28 -0.01 -3.50
CA TYR A 430 27.45 -1.17 -3.15
C TYR A 430 27.79 -1.67 -1.75
N ALA A 431 29.05 -1.99 -1.46
CA ALA A 431 29.47 -2.49 -0.14
C ALA A 431 29.17 -1.47 0.97
N PHE A 432 29.48 -0.18 0.73
CA PHE A 432 29.10 0.91 1.64
C PHE A 432 27.58 0.93 1.92
N GLY A 433 26.76 0.85 0.86
CA GLY A 433 25.31 0.82 0.99
C GLY A 433 24.79 -0.40 1.75
N VAL A 434 25.45 -1.57 1.65
CA VAL A 434 25.10 -2.76 2.42
C VAL A 434 25.25 -2.51 3.92
N VAL A 435 26.38 -1.95 4.35
CA VAL A 435 26.69 -1.80 5.78
C VAL A 435 25.88 -0.65 6.43
N HIS A 436 25.66 0.45 5.70
CA HIS A 436 25.00 1.65 6.23
C HIS A 436 23.49 1.73 6.00
N ALA A 437 22.98 1.19 4.89
CA ALA A 437 21.60 1.42 4.48
C ALA A 437 20.78 0.14 4.27
N HIS A 438 21.39 -1.00 3.92
CA HIS A 438 20.64 -2.13 3.36
C HIS A 438 20.74 -3.45 4.13
N GLY A 439 21.72 -3.60 5.04
CA GLY A 439 21.99 -4.83 5.79
C GLY A 439 20.84 -5.31 6.67
N ALA A 440 20.36 -4.43 7.56
CA ALA A 440 19.24 -4.71 8.44
C ALA A 440 17.93 -4.96 7.67
N ILE A 441 17.68 -4.18 6.60
CA ILE A 441 16.51 -4.35 5.71
C ILE A 441 16.45 -5.76 5.14
N TRP A 442 17.56 -6.25 4.61
CA TRP A 442 17.60 -7.53 3.94
C TRP A 442 17.50 -8.68 4.93
N LYS A 443 18.06 -8.55 6.14
CA LYS A 443 17.83 -9.49 7.24
C LYS A 443 16.36 -9.56 7.63
N GLU A 444 15.67 -8.43 7.78
CA GLU A 444 14.23 -8.38 8.09
C GLU A 444 13.32 -8.86 6.93
N ARG A 445 13.75 -8.69 5.69
CA ARG A 445 13.03 -9.17 4.48
C ARG A 445 13.30 -10.63 4.14
N GLY A 446 14.07 -11.37 4.94
CA GLY A 446 14.47 -12.75 4.62
C GLY A 446 15.33 -12.86 3.35
N LEU A 447 16.18 -11.86 3.09
CA LEU A 447 17.10 -11.75 1.95
C LEU A 447 16.40 -11.66 0.59
N LEU A 448 15.21 -11.06 0.57
CA LEU A 448 14.42 -10.84 -0.65
C LEU A 448 14.50 -9.36 -1.10
N ASN A 449 14.60 -9.18 -2.41
CA ASN A 449 14.50 -7.87 -3.05
C ASN A 449 13.04 -7.38 -3.11
N SER A 450 12.81 -6.14 -3.57
CA SER A 450 11.46 -5.54 -3.69
C SER A 450 10.52 -6.28 -4.65
N GLN A 451 11.04 -7.17 -5.49
CA GLN A 451 10.29 -8.02 -6.41
C GLN A 451 10.07 -9.45 -5.87
N GLY A 452 10.51 -9.75 -4.64
CA GLY A 452 10.37 -11.07 -4.02
C GLY A 452 11.37 -12.12 -4.52
N LYS A 453 12.44 -11.72 -5.23
CA LYS A 453 13.53 -12.61 -5.61
C LYS A 453 14.65 -12.55 -4.57
N SER A 454 15.40 -13.64 -4.41
CA SER A 454 16.59 -13.66 -3.57
C SER A 454 17.60 -12.59 -4.02
N ILE A 455 18.21 -11.95 -3.03
CA ILE A 455 19.27 -10.98 -3.26
C ILE A 455 20.51 -11.73 -3.74
N LYS A 456 21.19 -11.20 -4.76
CA LYS A 456 22.45 -11.77 -5.25
C LYS A 456 23.51 -11.65 -4.14
N HIS A 457 24.29 -12.71 -3.92
CA HIS A 457 25.35 -12.77 -2.89
C HIS A 457 24.83 -12.69 -1.44
N ALA A 458 23.65 -13.27 -1.17
CA ALA A 458 23.01 -13.21 0.14
C ALA A 458 23.88 -13.75 1.29
N GLN A 459 24.66 -14.81 1.04
CA GLN A 459 25.53 -15.42 2.05
C GLN A 459 26.70 -14.49 2.43
N GLU A 460 27.31 -13.85 1.44
CA GLU A 460 28.39 -12.89 1.66
C GLU A 460 27.88 -11.64 2.37
N ILE A 461 26.67 -11.19 2.05
CA ILE A 461 26.04 -10.09 2.77
C ILE A 461 25.81 -10.43 4.24
N LEU A 462 25.30 -11.63 4.57
CA LEU A 462 25.14 -12.05 5.97
C LEU A 462 26.48 -12.05 6.71
N ARG A 463 27.53 -12.60 6.09
CA ARG A 463 28.89 -12.57 6.65
C ARG A 463 29.40 -11.15 6.88
N LEU A 464 29.13 -10.21 5.97
CA LEU A 464 29.50 -8.81 6.14
C LEU A 464 28.81 -8.17 7.34
N LEU A 465 27.54 -8.52 7.60
CA LEU A 465 26.80 -8.02 8.76
C LEU A 465 27.24 -8.63 10.10
N ASP A 466 27.83 -9.81 10.07
CA ASP A 466 28.47 -10.39 11.25
C ASP A 466 29.87 -9.80 11.44
N ALA A 467 30.64 -9.61 10.36
CA ALA A 467 32.00 -9.09 10.41
C ALA A 467 32.07 -7.63 10.91
N ILE A 468 31.08 -6.79 10.59
CA ILE A 468 31.04 -5.39 11.07
C ILE A 468 30.95 -5.27 12.60
N GLN A 469 30.57 -6.34 13.31
CA GLN A 469 30.55 -6.37 14.78
C GLN A 469 31.91 -6.64 15.41
N LEU A 470 32.91 -7.07 14.63
CA LEU A 470 34.19 -7.55 15.15
C LEU A 470 35.12 -6.43 15.66
N PRO A 471 35.23 -5.25 15.03
CA PRO A 471 36.06 -4.15 15.56
C PRO A 471 35.58 -3.65 16.93
N GLU A 472 36.41 -2.90 17.66
CA GLU A 472 35.98 -2.22 18.90
C GLU A 472 35.24 -0.92 18.60
N ARG A 473 35.65 -0.16 17.58
CA ARG A 473 34.92 0.98 16.99
C ARG A 473 35.26 1.04 15.51
N VAL A 474 34.29 1.37 14.66
CA VAL A 474 34.52 1.37 13.21
C VAL A 474 33.78 2.52 12.52
N ALA A 475 34.47 3.17 11.59
CA ALA A 475 33.86 4.01 10.58
C ALA A 475 34.11 3.42 9.19
N VAL A 476 33.07 3.34 8.36
CA VAL A 476 33.18 2.88 6.97
C VAL A 476 32.79 4.03 6.06
N MET A 477 33.70 4.48 5.22
CA MET A 477 33.50 5.63 4.33
C MET A 477 33.56 5.21 2.86
N HIS A 478 32.77 5.89 2.04
CA HIS A 478 32.83 5.72 0.59
C HIS A 478 33.71 6.81 -0.05
N ILE A 479 34.75 6.41 -0.75
CA ILE A 479 35.56 7.29 -1.60
C ILE A 479 35.19 7.08 -3.07
N LYS A 480 35.12 8.13 -3.89
CA LYS A 480 34.91 7.91 -5.32
C LYS A 480 36.21 7.42 -5.95
N ALA A 481 36.14 6.33 -6.71
CA ALA A 481 37.24 5.91 -7.58
C ALA A 481 37.74 7.10 -8.43
N HIS A 482 39.04 7.37 -8.37
CA HIS A 482 39.75 8.39 -9.16
C HIS A 482 39.36 9.86 -8.88
N GLN A 483 39.20 10.28 -7.62
CA GLN A 483 39.15 11.70 -7.25
C GLN A 483 40.49 12.24 -6.72
N LYS A 484 40.79 13.50 -7.08
CA LYS A 484 41.82 14.34 -6.43
C LYS A 484 41.34 14.81 -5.04
N VAL A 485 41.33 13.91 -4.06
CA VAL A 485 41.17 14.27 -2.62
C VAL A 485 42.59 14.33 -2.00
N SER A 486 42.74 14.66 -0.72
CA SER A 486 44.06 14.77 -0.06
C SER A 486 45.02 13.64 -0.46
N SER A 487 46.30 13.96 -0.64
CA SER A 487 47.31 13.06 -1.22
C SER A 487 47.32 11.66 -0.61
N GLU A 488 47.15 11.55 0.70
CA GLU A 488 47.19 10.27 1.41
C GLU A 488 45.99 9.33 1.12
N LEU A 489 44.78 9.88 0.95
CA LEU A 489 43.60 9.08 0.61
C LEU A 489 43.65 8.61 -0.84
N GLU A 490 44.17 9.45 -1.74
CA GLU A 490 44.36 9.11 -3.15
C GLU A 490 45.45 8.04 -3.30
N GLU A 491 46.56 8.18 -2.57
CA GLU A 491 47.64 7.19 -2.51
C GLU A 491 47.16 5.83 -2.00
N GLY A 492 46.41 5.80 -0.90
CA GLY A 492 45.85 4.55 -0.35
C GLY A 492 44.83 3.89 -1.29
N ASN A 493 43.95 4.67 -1.92
CA ASN A 493 43.00 4.12 -2.88
C ASN A 493 43.69 3.59 -4.15
N MET A 494 44.76 4.25 -4.62
CA MET A 494 45.55 3.76 -5.76
C MET A 494 46.33 2.49 -5.41
N LEU A 495 46.86 2.41 -4.20
CA LEU A 495 47.58 1.23 -3.73
C LEU A 495 46.63 0.03 -3.69
N VAL A 496 45.48 0.15 -3.02
CA VAL A 496 44.54 -0.98 -2.90
C VAL A 496 44.01 -1.47 -4.26
N ASP A 497 43.71 -0.55 -5.20
CA ASP A 497 43.25 -0.90 -6.55
C ASP A 497 44.32 -1.66 -7.35
N ARG A 498 45.58 -1.23 -7.24
CA ARG A 498 46.70 -1.94 -7.87
C ARG A 498 46.88 -3.33 -7.28
N GLU A 499 46.89 -3.44 -5.95
CA GLU A 499 47.11 -4.72 -5.28
C GLU A 499 45.96 -5.70 -5.49
N ALA A 500 44.70 -5.24 -5.52
CA ALA A 500 43.54 -6.08 -5.83
C ALA A 500 43.60 -6.64 -7.26
N LYS A 501 44.08 -5.82 -8.22
CA LYS A 501 44.31 -6.26 -9.61
C LYS A 501 45.46 -7.23 -9.74
N GLU A 502 46.56 -7.02 -9.02
CA GLU A 502 47.69 -7.97 -9.00
C GLU A 502 47.28 -9.29 -8.35
N ALA A 503 46.57 -9.24 -7.22
CA ALA A 503 46.05 -10.43 -6.54
C ALA A 503 45.10 -11.24 -7.41
N ALA A 504 44.32 -10.58 -8.28
CA ALA A 504 43.43 -11.26 -9.23
C ALA A 504 44.17 -12.12 -10.27
N LYS A 505 45.46 -11.87 -10.52
CA LYS A 505 46.28 -12.69 -11.42
C LYS A 505 46.70 -14.03 -10.79
N GLY A 506 46.61 -14.16 -9.47
CA GLY A 506 46.92 -15.40 -8.76
C GLY A 506 45.87 -16.48 -9.04
N GLU A 507 46.29 -17.74 -9.13
CA GLU A 507 45.39 -18.89 -9.24
C GLU A 507 45.08 -19.43 -7.83
N VAL A 508 43.79 -19.51 -7.47
CA VAL A 508 43.37 -20.29 -6.30
C VAL A 508 43.37 -21.76 -6.72
N PRO A 509 44.13 -22.67 -6.06
CA PRO A 509 44.07 -24.08 -6.38
C PRO A 509 42.64 -24.61 -6.14
N ASP A 510 42.06 -25.28 -7.13
CA ASP A 510 40.73 -25.92 -7.04
C ASP A 510 40.59 -26.88 -5.82
N LYS A 511 41.72 -27.30 -5.23
CA LYS A 511 41.80 -28.21 -4.07
C LYS A 511 41.60 -27.57 -2.70
N ALA A 512 41.55 -26.24 -2.57
CA ALA A 512 41.24 -25.61 -1.28
C ALA A 512 39.74 -25.67 -0.93
N VAL A 513 38.90 -26.11 -1.88
CA VAL A 513 37.44 -26.18 -1.71
C VAL A 513 36.96 -27.58 -1.26
N GLU A 514 37.79 -28.63 -1.34
CA GLU A 514 37.38 -29.98 -0.92
C GLU A 514 37.42 -30.21 0.61
N ALA A 515 38.14 -29.40 1.39
CA ALA A 515 38.20 -29.57 2.85
C ALA A 515 37.08 -28.84 3.63
N ALA A 516 36.16 -28.16 2.94
CA ALA A 516 34.98 -27.54 3.54
C ALA A 516 33.67 -27.94 2.84
N LEU A 517 33.65 -29.09 2.14
CA LEU A 517 32.42 -29.74 1.76
C LEU A 517 31.79 -30.40 2.99
N ILE A 518 30.92 -29.66 3.67
CA ILE A 518 29.92 -30.14 4.62
C ILE A 518 28.55 -29.90 3.95
N PRO A 519 27.67 -30.92 3.94
CA PRO A 519 27.19 -31.61 2.75
C PRO A 519 26.19 -30.82 1.91
N ASP A 520 26.06 -31.23 0.64
CA ASP A 520 24.85 -31.01 -0.15
C ASP A 520 23.63 -31.45 0.66
N GLY A 521 22.93 -30.47 1.20
CA GLY A 521 21.73 -30.64 2.00
C GLY A 521 20.97 -29.34 2.00
N LYS A 522 19.75 -29.38 1.45
CA LYS A 522 18.73 -28.35 1.59
C LYS A 522 18.86 -27.70 2.99
N VAL A 523 19.10 -26.39 3.06
CA VAL A 523 18.84 -25.66 4.31
C VAL A 523 17.34 -25.73 4.54
N SER A 524 16.94 -26.75 5.29
CA SER A 524 15.61 -26.90 5.84
C SER A 524 15.39 -25.77 6.83
N ILE A 525 14.23 -25.13 6.75
CA ILE A 525 13.73 -24.14 7.73
C ILE A 525 13.39 -24.82 9.08
N GLU A 526 13.72 -26.11 9.28
CA GLU A 526 13.43 -26.84 10.52
C GLU A 526 14.49 -26.68 11.62
N GLU A 527 15.73 -26.26 11.32
CA GLU A 527 16.77 -26.15 12.38
C GLU A 527 16.56 -24.99 13.36
N PHE A 528 15.73 -23.99 13.02
CA PHE A 528 15.31 -22.96 13.97
C PHE A 528 14.04 -23.33 14.75
N ARG A 529 13.55 -24.55 14.61
CA ARG A 529 12.23 -24.95 15.12
C ARG A 529 12.19 -26.30 15.81
N LEU A 530 13.19 -26.64 16.62
CA LEU A 530 13.11 -27.78 17.54
C LEU A 530 13.78 -27.48 18.90
N LYS A 531 13.14 -26.61 19.69
CA LYS A 531 12.78 -26.94 21.08
C LYS A 531 11.27 -27.16 21.08
N ILE A 532 10.87 -28.43 20.98
CA ILE A 532 9.62 -29.06 21.45
C ILE A 532 9.46 -30.36 20.63
N GLU A 533 9.58 -31.47 21.34
CA GLU A 533 9.71 -32.84 20.90
C GLU A 533 8.51 -33.40 20.11
N GLY A 534 8.78 -34.43 19.29
CA GLY A 534 7.88 -35.59 19.15
C GLY A 534 7.21 -35.86 17.80
N CYS A 535 7.74 -36.87 17.10
CA CYS A 535 7.10 -37.74 16.09
C CYS A 535 6.97 -37.30 14.61
N ALA A 536 8.03 -37.57 13.83
CA ALA A 536 8.19 -38.75 12.96
C ALA A 536 7.26 -38.98 11.73
N ILE A 537 7.86 -38.73 10.53
CA ILE A 537 7.90 -39.46 9.21
C ILE A 537 6.57 -39.63 8.42
N ARG A 538 6.43 -39.55 7.07
CA ARG A 538 7.22 -39.98 5.88
C ARG A 538 6.44 -39.47 4.63
N GLY A 539 6.93 -38.74 3.61
CA GLY A 539 8.10 -38.89 2.75
C GLY A 539 7.67 -39.48 1.38
N TYR A 540 7.78 -38.72 0.26
CA TYR A 540 8.14 -39.12 -1.14
C TYR A 540 7.88 -37.97 -2.16
N ASP A 541 8.94 -37.20 -2.52
CA ASP A 541 9.58 -37.06 -3.87
C ASP A 541 8.75 -37.40 -5.15
N ILE A 542 8.70 -36.65 -6.28
CA ILE A 542 9.74 -36.05 -7.15
C ILE A 542 9.13 -35.15 -8.29
N ASP A 543 9.90 -34.13 -8.69
CA ASP A 543 10.09 -33.37 -9.97
C ASP A 543 9.02 -32.54 -10.75
N PHE A 544 9.27 -31.22 -10.68
CA PHE A 544 9.46 -30.18 -11.72
C PHE A 544 8.87 -30.31 -13.14
N ASN A 545 8.10 -29.28 -13.53
CA ASN A 545 8.31 -28.61 -14.82
C ASN A 545 7.86 -27.13 -14.79
N ILE A 546 8.81 -26.20 -14.75
CA ILE A 546 8.61 -24.75 -14.86
C ILE A 546 8.98 -24.33 -16.27
N THR A 547 8.03 -24.30 -17.21
CA THR A 547 8.14 -23.47 -18.43
C THR A 547 6.80 -23.24 -19.14
N GLN A 548 5.72 -22.84 -18.46
CA GLN A 548 4.52 -22.39 -19.20
C GLN A 548 3.47 -21.55 -18.46
N VAL A 549 3.84 -20.62 -17.57
CA VAL A 549 2.85 -19.67 -16.99
C VAL A 549 3.41 -18.26 -16.79
N CYS A 550 4.14 -17.72 -17.77
CA CYS A 550 4.62 -16.32 -17.74
C CYS A 550 4.04 -15.42 -18.83
N THR A 551 2.99 -15.85 -19.55
CA THR A 551 2.36 -15.03 -20.59
C THR A 551 0.88 -14.72 -20.38
N GLU A 552 0.25 -15.20 -19.29
CA GLU A 552 -1.14 -14.85 -18.93
C GLU A 552 -1.26 -13.80 -17.80
N TYR A 553 -0.15 -13.41 -17.17
CA TYR A 553 -0.18 -12.49 -16.02
C TYR A 553 -0.36 -11.00 -16.38
N HIS A 554 -0.43 -10.64 -17.67
CA HIS A 554 -0.59 -9.25 -18.12
C HIS A 554 -1.88 -8.96 -18.92
N LYS A 555 -2.86 -9.88 -18.94
CA LYS A 555 -4.17 -9.62 -19.58
C LYS A 555 -5.39 -9.57 -18.66
N ASN A 556 -5.25 -9.85 -17.36
CA ASN A 556 -6.38 -9.84 -16.41
C ASN A 556 -6.28 -8.81 -15.28
N GLN A 557 -5.70 -7.63 -15.56
CA GLN A 557 -5.99 -6.42 -14.78
C GLN A 557 -6.99 -5.53 -15.52
N THR A 558 -8.20 -6.05 -15.77
CA THR A 558 -9.36 -5.17 -15.91
C THR A 558 -9.65 -4.59 -14.53
N LYS A 559 -9.23 -3.34 -14.36
CA LYS A 559 -9.66 -2.45 -13.28
C LYS A 559 -11.18 -2.51 -13.15
N ILE A 560 -11.70 -3.22 -12.15
CA ILE A 560 -13.00 -2.90 -11.58
C ILE A 560 -12.73 -1.93 -10.43
N THR A 561 -12.47 -0.68 -10.80
CA THR A 561 -12.86 0.44 -9.94
C THR A 561 -14.39 0.39 -9.92
N PRO A 562 -15.06 0.26 -8.77
CA PRO A 562 -16.50 0.52 -8.75
C PRO A 562 -16.70 1.95 -9.28
N PRO A 563 -17.61 2.17 -10.25
CA PRO A 563 -17.90 3.52 -10.70
C PRO A 563 -18.37 4.32 -9.48
N VAL A 564 -17.71 5.45 -9.25
CA VAL A 564 -18.18 6.45 -8.29
C VAL A 564 -19.59 6.85 -8.75
N PRO A 565 -20.60 6.89 -7.86
CA PRO A 565 -21.91 7.42 -8.21
C PRO A 565 -21.73 8.82 -8.82
N ARG A 566 -22.15 8.99 -10.07
CA ARG A 566 -22.16 10.32 -10.69
C ARG A 566 -23.23 11.13 -9.95
N LYS A 567 -22.82 12.19 -9.26
CA LYS A 567 -23.75 13.22 -8.78
C LYS A 567 -24.17 14.05 -9.99
N ALA A 568 -25.41 13.93 -10.43
CA ALA A 568 -26.07 15.05 -11.09
C ALA A 568 -26.46 16.04 -9.99
N VAL A 569 -25.67 17.10 -9.81
CA VAL A 569 -26.04 18.24 -8.95
C VAL A 569 -26.70 19.27 -9.86
N ILE A 570 -28.03 19.33 -9.85
CA ILE A 570 -28.77 20.46 -10.42
C ILE A 570 -28.89 21.51 -9.32
N THR A 571 -27.92 22.42 -9.23
CA THR A 571 -28.05 23.66 -8.46
C THR A 571 -27.82 24.82 -9.42
N LYS A 572 -28.87 25.60 -9.70
CA LYS A 572 -28.75 26.90 -10.39
C LYS A 572 -27.90 27.82 -9.51
N MET A 573 -26.70 28.18 -9.98
CA MET A 573 -25.92 29.29 -9.44
C MET A 573 -26.20 30.57 -10.25
N PRO A 574 -26.24 31.75 -9.62
CA PRO A 574 -26.39 33.02 -10.32
C PRO A 574 -25.09 33.38 -11.08
N ALA A 575 -25.26 33.97 -12.27
CA ALA A 575 -24.17 34.35 -13.18
C ALA A 575 -23.29 35.47 -12.59
N ILE A 576 -21.98 35.34 -12.74
CA ILE A 576 -20.96 36.37 -12.48
C ILE A 576 -20.22 36.60 -13.82
N PRO A 577 -19.89 37.85 -14.21
CA PRO A 577 -19.47 38.17 -15.57
C PRO A 577 -18.07 37.64 -15.91
N GLU A 578 -17.89 37.23 -17.16
CA GLU A 578 -16.62 36.83 -17.77
C GLU A 578 -15.65 38.02 -17.84
N VAL A 579 -14.42 37.81 -17.37
CA VAL A 579 -13.26 38.66 -17.68
C VAL A 579 -12.32 37.79 -18.51
N GLU A 580 -12.19 38.11 -19.80
CA GLU A 580 -11.21 37.52 -20.70
C GLU A 580 -9.80 38.01 -20.34
N GLU A 581 -8.92 37.11 -19.90
CA GLU A 581 -7.47 37.32 -19.93
C GLU A 581 -6.84 36.41 -20.98
N GLN A 582 -6.35 37.04 -22.05
CA GLN A 582 -5.57 36.42 -23.12
C GLN A 582 -4.19 35.99 -22.60
N ILE A 583 -3.88 34.70 -22.64
CA ILE A 583 -2.52 34.19 -22.45
C ILE A 583 -1.97 33.68 -23.78
N THR A 584 -1.00 34.40 -24.32
CA THR A 584 -0.18 34.03 -25.48
C THR A 584 0.90 33.02 -25.07
N PRO A 585 1.12 31.92 -25.83
CA PRO A 585 2.21 30.99 -25.53
C PRO A 585 3.53 31.47 -26.12
N VAL A 586 4.52 31.75 -25.26
CA VAL A 586 5.91 32.00 -25.66
C VAL A 586 6.65 30.67 -25.81
N VAL A 587 7.13 30.42 -27.03
CA VAL A 587 7.99 29.28 -27.39
C VAL A 587 9.45 29.70 -27.20
N THR A 588 10.21 28.97 -26.38
CA THR A 588 11.68 29.03 -26.36
C THR A 588 12.30 27.69 -26.76
N LYS A 589 13.19 27.80 -27.75
CA LYS A 589 13.85 26.77 -28.55
C LYS A 589 14.68 25.77 -27.74
N ILE A 590 14.61 24.50 -28.11
CA ILE A 590 15.70 23.52 -27.95
C ILE A 590 16.00 22.93 -29.34
N GLY A 591 17.27 22.91 -29.72
CA GLY A 591 17.79 22.06 -30.77
C GLY A 591 19.32 22.03 -30.70
N PRO A 592 20.01 21.20 -31.49
CA PRO A 592 19.60 19.93 -32.11
C PRO A 592 20.63 18.80 -31.83
N TYR A 593 20.30 17.52 -32.02
CA TYR A 593 21.13 16.53 -32.75
C TYR A 593 20.44 15.15 -32.89
N ALA A 594 20.09 14.84 -34.14
CA ALA A 594 20.16 13.54 -34.84
C ALA A 594 19.25 12.33 -34.49
N ILE A 595 18.05 12.41 -35.04
CA ILE A 595 17.26 11.43 -35.85
C ILE A 595 17.97 10.13 -36.29
N LYS A 596 17.28 8.97 -36.13
CA LYS A 596 17.08 7.95 -37.19
C LYS A 596 15.76 7.16 -36.99
N LYS A 597 14.80 7.40 -37.92
CA LYS A 597 13.80 6.54 -38.60
C LYS A 597 13.41 5.20 -37.93
N THR A 598 12.15 4.74 -37.86
CA THR A 598 10.97 4.83 -38.75
C THR A 598 9.81 4.04 -38.11
N GLY A 599 8.54 4.42 -38.36
CA GLY A 599 7.43 3.46 -38.17
C GLY A 599 6.05 4.05 -37.87
N VAL A 600 5.48 4.84 -38.77
CA VAL A 600 4.03 5.08 -38.82
C VAL A 600 3.38 3.79 -39.34
N GLN A 601 2.45 3.19 -38.59
CA GLN A 601 1.46 2.28 -39.15
C GLN A 601 0.04 2.81 -38.92
N LYS A 602 -0.57 3.09 -40.07
CA LYS A 602 -1.96 3.46 -40.31
C LYS A 602 -2.93 2.49 -39.64
N LEU A 603 -4.03 3.05 -39.14
CA LEU A 603 -5.31 2.36 -38.99
C LEU A 603 -5.67 1.67 -40.32
N ILE A 604 -5.70 0.35 -40.31
CA ILE A 604 -6.36 -0.45 -41.34
C ILE A 604 -7.69 -0.91 -40.73
N VAL A 605 -8.76 -0.27 -41.21
CA VAL A 605 -10.13 -0.75 -41.09
C VAL A 605 -10.25 -1.98 -41.99
N ASN A 606 -10.67 -3.12 -41.44
CA ASN A 606 -10.95 -4.32 -42.21
C ASN A 606 -12.47 -4.47 -42.40
N PRO A 607 -13.02 -4.28 -43.62
CA PRO A 607 -14.43 -4.46 -43.91
C PRO A 607 -14.65 -5.85 -44.51
N LYS A 608 -15.38 -6.72 -43.81
CA LYS A 608 -16.12 -7.88 -44.34
C LYS A 608 -16.65 -8.66 -43.15
N TRP A 609 -17.94 -8.53 -42.85
CA TRP A 609 -18.91 -9.62 -42.63
C TRP A 609 -20.29 -8.93 -42.61
N SER A 610 -21.15 -9.39 -43.51
CA SER A 610 -22.32 -8.72 -44.05
C SER A 610 -23.58 -8.89 -43.19
N LEU A 611 -24.36 -7.82 -43.12
CA LEU A 611 -25.77 -7.81 -42.72
C LEU A 611 -26.59 -8.61 -43.75
N LYS A 612 -27.24 -9.71 -43.33
CA LYS A 612 -28.41 -10.24 -44.04
C LYS A 612 -29.64 -9.50 -43.53
N ARG A 613 -30.13 -8.58 -44.36
CA ARG A 613 -31.47 -7.98 -44.28
C ARG A 613 -32.45 -9.03 -44.82
N VAL A 614 -33.42 -9.45 -44.01
CA VAL A 614 -34.56 -10.27 -44.45
C VAL A 614 -35.69 -9.29 -44.74
N GLU A 615 -35.95 -9.04 -46.02
CA GLU A 615 -37.16 -8.33 -46.47
C GLU A 615 -38.26 -9.39 -46.66
N MET A 616 -39.36 -9.25 -45.91
CA MET A 616 -40.60 -9.94 -46.19
C MET A 616 -41.29 -9.22 -47.35
N GLY A 617 -41.33 -9.85 -48.52
CA GLY A 617 -42.18 -9.42 -49.63
C GLY A 617 -43.64 -9.73 -49.32
N VAL A 618 -44.47 -8.68 -49.28
CA VAL A 618 -45.92 -8.78 -49.39
C VAL A 618 -46.24 -9.01 -50.86
N GLN A 619 -46.80 -10.19 -51.18
CA GLN A 619 -47.41 -10.46 -52.47
C GLN A 619 -48.90 -10.17 -52.33
N VAL A 620 -49.37 -9.15 -53.05
CA VAL A 620 -50.79 -8.78 -53.12
C VAL A 620 -51.52 -9.83 -53.95
N MET A 621 -52.49 -10.49 -53.31
CA MET A 621 -53.84 -10.69 -53.85
C MET A 621 -54.82 -10.58 -52.69
#